data_AF-A0A966SG86-F1
#
_entry.id   AF-A0A966SG86-F1
#
_cell.length_a   1.000
_cell.length_b   1.000
_cell.length_c   1.000
_cell.angle_alpha   90.00
_cell.angle_beta   90.00
_cell.angle_gamma   90.00
#
_symmetry.space_group_name_H-M   'P 1'
#
loop_
_entity.id
_entity.type
_entity.pdbx_description
1 polymer ?
#
loop_
_entity_poly.entity_id
_entity_poly.type
_entity_poly.pdbx_seq_one_letter_code
_entity_poly.pdbx_strand_id
1 'polypeptide(L)'
;ASNSASATVASVPAIASSSAVTVEIVAAIYDSTGRGRFTTAAGTLWREVVPTPLQQRLKNGRTYRGTITAGVFGGYRMEVEGIPRILKVEPVKAKKP
;
A
#
# COMPACT_ATOMS: atom_id res chain seq x y z
N ALA A 1 39.12 -37.68 -9.23
CA ALA A 1 38.59 -37.72 -7.84
C ALA A 1 38.22 -36.30 -7.44
N SER A 2 37.11 -36.19 -6.72
CA SER A 2 36.39 -34.99 -6.30
C SER A 2 37.22 -33.97 -5.52
N ASN A 3 36.84 -32.68 -5.60
CA ASN A 3 36.30 -32.01 -4.42
C ASN A 3 35.57 -30.69 -4.74
N SER A 4 34.41 -30.57 -4.10
CA SER A 4 33.47 -29.47 -4.09
C SER A 4 33.93 -28.33 -3.18
N ALA A 5 33.52 -27.09 -3.46
CA ALA A 5 33.18 -26.10 -2.42
C ALA A 5 32.32 -24.98 -2.99
N SER A 6 31.11 -24.87 -2.43
CA SER A 6 30.15 -23.78 -2.59
C SER A 6 30.77 -22.41 -2.34
N ALA A 7 30.49 -21.45 -3.22
CA ALA A 7 30.50 -20.04 -2.86
C ALA A 7 29.04 -19.57 -2.77
N THR A 8 28.45 -19.73 -1.59
CA THR A 8 27.24 -19.03 -1.18
C THR A 8 27.59 -17.55 -1.11
N VAL A 9 27.29 -16.79 -2.17
CA VAL A 9 27.26 -15.33 -2.08
C VAL A 9 26.03 -14.96 -1.25
N ALA A 10 26.32 -14.64 0.01
CA ALA A 10 25.37 -14.13 0.98
C ALA A 10 24.63 -12.92 0.38
N SER A 11 23.31 -12.99 0.43
CA SER A 11 22.41 -11.87 0.11
C SER A 11 22.87 -10.62 0.85
N VAL A 12 23.30 -9.61 0.10
CA VAL A 12 23.47 -8.26 0.62
C VAL A 12 22.07 -7.80 1.07
N PRO A 13 21.83 -7.53 2.36
CA PRO A 13 20.58 -6.86 2.74
C PRO A 13 20.65 -5.45 2.14
N ALA A 14 19.76 -5.16 1.21
CA ALA A 14 19.64 -3.85 0.59
C ALA A 14 19.27 -2.82 1.68
N ILE A 15 20.26 -2.04 2.12
CA ILE A 15 20.05 -0.92 3.05
C ILE A 15 19.52 0.26 2.24
N ALA A 16 18.21 0.46 2.31
CA ALA A 16 17.50 1.74 2.50
C ALA A 16 16.05 1.56 2.03
N SER A 17 15.31 0.65 2.66
CA SER A 17 13.87 0.56 2.46
C SER A 17 13.22 1.82 3.02
N SER A 18 12.91 2.77 2.14
CA SER A 18 11.82 3.71 2.31
C SER A 18 10.69 3.05 3.10
N SER A 19 10.37 3.57 4.28
CA SER A 19 9.51 2.97 5.31
C SER A 19 8.21 2.41 4.72
N ALA A 20 8.24 1.11 4.42
CA ALA A 20 7.08 0.38 3.93
C ALA A 20 6.30 -0.12 5.15
N VAL A 21 5.00 0.16 5.19
CA VAL A 21 4.12 -0.21 6.30
C VAL A 21 3.05 -1.16 5.77
N THR A 22 3.02 -2.37 6.30
CA THR A 22 1.93 -3.32 6.03
C THR A 22 0.65 -2.82 6.69
N VAL A 23 -0.45 -2.83 5.92
CA VAL A 23 -1.77 -2.40 6.38
C VAL A 23 -2.83 -3.43 6.02
N GLU A 24 -3.86 -3.48 6.86
CA GLU A 24 -5.10 -4.19 6.59
C GLU A 24 -6.20 -3.17 6.39
N ILE A 25 -6.79 -3.11 5.20
CA ILE A 25 -7.89 -2.22 4.84
C ILE A 25 -9.19 -2.94 5.18
N VAL A 26 -9.94 -2.38 6.13
CA VAL A 26 -11.20 -2.96 6.63
C VAL A 26 -12.44 -2.28 6.03
N ALA A 27 -12.28 -1.08 5.47
CA ALA A 27 -13.35 -0.40 4.75
C ALA A 27 -12.80 0.39 3.57
N ALA A 28 -13.53 0.37 2.46
CA ALA A 28 -13.23 1.14 1.25
C ALA A 28 -14.51 1.81 0.75
N ILE A 29 -14.51 3.14 0.72
CA ILE A 29 -15.63 3.97 0.26
C ILE A 29 -15.12 4.89 -0.84
N TYR A 30 -15.94 5.20 -1.85
CA TYR A 30 -15.55 6.11 -2.92
C TYR A 30 -16.48 7.32 -2.93
N ASP A 31 -15.92 8.52 -3.08
CA ASP A 31 -16.72 9.74 -3.22
C ASP A 31 -17.31 9.90 -4.63
N SER A 32 -18.11 10.94 -4.85
CA SER A 32 -18.73 11.26 -6.14
C SER A 32 -17.71 11.52 -7.25
N THR A 33 -16.48 11.92 -6.91
CA THR A 33 -15.38 12.11 -7.85
C THR A 33 -14.64 10.80 -8.16
N GLY A 34 -15.01 9.71 -7.49
CA GLY A 34 -14.40 8.39 -7.64
C GLY A 34 -13.09 8.21 -6.89
N ARG A 35 -12.78 9.04 -5.90
CA ARG A 35 -11.59 8.86 -5.06
C ARG A 35 -11.91 7.97 -3.87
N GLY A 36 -11.08 6.94 -3.67
CA GLY A 36 -11.20 6.03 -2.54
C GLY A 36 -10.85 6.68 -1.20
N ARG A 37 -11.55 6.29 -0.15
CA ARG A 37 -11.23 6.48 1.27
C ARG A 37 -11.13 5.12 1.90
N PHE A 38 -9.98 4.83 2.47
CA PHE A 38 -9.62 3.52 3.02
C PHE A 38 -9.40 3.64 4.51
N THR A 39 -10.12 2.84 5.28
CA THR A 39 -9.90 2.72 6.73
C THR A 39 -9.07 1.49 6.97
N THR A 40 -7.96 1.64 7.69
CA THR A 40 -7.14 0.50 8.11
C THR A 40 -7.64 -0.07 9.45
N ALA A 41 -7.29 -1.31 9.75
CA ALA A 41 -7.55 -1.94 11.06
C ALA A 41 -6.94 -1.15 12.23
N ALA A 42 -5.87 -0.39 11.98
CA ALA A 42 -5.23 0.50 12.95
C ALA A 42 -6.01 1.82 13.18
N GLY A 43 -7.13 2.03 12.49
CA GLY A 43 -7.92 3.27 12.57
C GLY A 43 -7.38 4.41 11.72
N THR A 44 -6.31 4.19 10.94
CA THR A 44 -5.77 5.21 10.04
C THR A 44 -6.62 5.35 8.80
N LEU A 45 -6.88 6.58 8.39
CA LEU A 45 -7.67 6.87 7.20
C LEU A 45 -6.77 7.37 6.06
N TRP A 46 -6.91 6.76 4.89
CA TRP A 46 -6.15 7.09 3.69
C TRP A 46 -7.10 7.49 2.58
N ARG A 47 -6.67 8.41 1.70
CA ARG A 47 -7.46 8.87 0.57
C ARG A 47 -6.68 8.72 -0.72
N GLU A 48 -7.34 8.26 -1.78
CA GLU A 48 -6.74 8.29 -3.12
C GLU A 48 -6.63 9.71 -3.67
N VAL A 49 -5.48 10.00 -4.25
CA VAL A 49 -5.23 11.28 -4.93
C VAL A 49 -5.59 11.25 -6.42
N VAL A 50 -5.92 10.07 -6.97
CA VAL A 50 -6.36 9.90 -8.36
C VAL A 50 -7.73 9.21 -8.36
N PRO A 51 -8.72 9.69 -9.15
CA PRO A 51 -9.99 9.01 -9.35
C PRO A 51 -9.84 7.58 -9.88
N THR A 52 -10.68 6.68 -9.38
CA THR A 52 -10.72 5.28 -9.75
C THR A 52 -12.01 4.94 -10.51
N PRO A 53 -11.91 4.37 -11.73
CA PRO A 53 -13.06 3.85 -12.47
C PRO A 53 -13.83 2.81 -11.66
N LEU A 54 -15.17 2.78 -11.78
CA LEU A 54 -16.07 1.94 -10.98
C LEU A 54 -15.64 0.47 -10.92
N GLN A 55 -15.24 -0.10 -12.07
CA GLN A 55 -14.84 -1.50 -12.22
C GLN A 55 -13.55 -1.86 -11.46
N GLN A 56 -12.74 -0.86 -11.14
CA GLN A 56 -11.45 -1.04 -10.46
C GLN A 56 -11.52 -0.63 -8.98
N ARG A 57 -12.70 -0.27 -8.48
CA ARG A 57 -12.88 0.10 -7.08
C ARG A 57 -12.74 -1.12 -6.18
N LEU A 58 -12.10 -0.94 -5.03
CA LEU A 58 -12.15 -1.94 -3.97
C LEU A 58 -13.61 -2.11 -3.54
N LYS A 59 -14.02 -3.36 -3.31
CA LYS A 59 -15.37 -3.69 -2.88
C LYS A 59 -15.51 -3.32 -1.41
N ASN A 60 -16.56 -2.58 -1.08
CA ASN A 60 -16.89 -2.32 0.32
C ASN A 60 -17.27 -3.62 1.03
N GLY A 61 -16.95 -3.73 2.32
CA GLY A 61 -17.20 -4.93 3.13
C GLY A 61 -16.22 -6.09 2.89
N ARG A 62 -15.21 -5.93 2.03
CA ARG A 62 -14.10 -6.87 1.90
C ARG A 62 -12.86 -6.32 2.57
N THR A 63 -12.18 -7.17 3.33
CA THR A 63 -10.87 -6.86 3.89
C THR A 63 -9.78 -7.09 2.86
N TYR A 64 -8.81 -6.19 2.80
CA TYR A 64 -7.67 -6.28 1.91
C TYR A 64 -6.37 -6.11 2.69
N ARG A 65 -5.33 -6.84 2.27
CA ARG A 65 -3.97 -6.60 2.75
C ARG A 65 -3.21 -5.76 1.73
N GLY A 66 -2.36 -4.89 2.22
CA GLY A 66 -1.54 -4.06 1.37
C GLY A 66 -0.31 -3.51 2.07
N THR A 67 0.51 -2.81 1.29
CA THR A 67 1.74 -2.18 1.75
C THR A 67 1.73 -0.73 1.32
N ILE A 68 1.96 0.16 2.27
CA ILE A 68 2.09 1.60 2.02
C ILE A 68 3.57 1.96 2.02
N THR A 69 4.03 2.57 0.94
CA THR A 69 5.43 3.01 0.78
C THR A 69 5.45 4.51 0.53
N ALA A 70 6.32 5.22 1.25
CA ALA A 70 6.58 6.64 1.00
C ALA A 70 7.35 6.83 -0.31
N GLY A 71 6.86 7.71 -1.19
CA GLY A 71 7.54 8.04 -2.44
C GLY A 71 8.71 9.00 -2.25
N VAL A 72 9.75 8.86 -3.06
CA VAL A 72 10.96 9.71 -3.05
C VAL A 72 10.65 11.20 -3.27
N PHE A 73 9.63 11.51 -4.08
CA PHE A 73 9.21 12.88 -4.41
C PHE A 73 7.99 13.35 -3.61
N GLY A 74 7.70 12.70 -2.48
CA GLY A 74 6.51 12.96 -1.68
C GLY A 74 5.30 12.12 -2.09
N GLY A 75 4.31 12.08 -1.18
CA GLY A 75 3.12 11.24 -1.31
C GLY A 75 3.37 9.78 -0.93
N TYR A 76 2.29 9.01 -0.87
CA TYR A 76 2.33 7.59 -0.51
C TYR A 76 1.76 6.74 -1.64
N ARG A 77 2.28 5.53 -1.76
CA ARG A 77 1.82 4.50 -2.68
C ARG A 77 1.32 3.33 -1.87
N MET A 78 0.16 2.80 -2.22
CA MET A 78 -0.43 1.63 -1.57
C MET A 78 -0.61 0.52 -2.61
N GLU A 79 0.10 -0.57 -2.40
CA GLU A 79 -0.06 -1.81 -3.15
C GLU A 79 -1.03 -2.70 -2.39
N VAL A 80 -2.03 -3.25 -3.09
CA VAL A 80 -3.06 -4.08 -2.47
C VAL A 80 -3.02 -5.47 -3.09
N GLU A 81 -2.97 -6.50 -2.26
CA GLU A 81 -2.90 -7.90 -2.72
C GLU A 81 -4.09 -8.24 -3.63
N GLY A 82 -3.79 -8.86 -4.77
CA GLY A 82 -4.80 -9.23 -5.77
C GLY A 82 -5.38 -8.06 -6.57
N ILE A 83 -4.89 -6.84 -6.37
CA ILE A 83 -5.26 -5.66 -7.15
C ILE A 83 -4.07 -5.30 -8.05
N PRO A 84 -4.20 -5.45 -9.38
CA PRO A 84 -3.08 -5.27 -10.31
C PRO A 84 -2.81 -3.79 -10.61
N ARG A 85 -2.72 -2.96 -9.56
CA ARG A 85 -2.31 -1.55 -9.66
C ARG A 85 -1.85 -0.98 -8.33
N ILE A 86 -1.09 0.12 -8.42
CA ILE A 86 -0.62 0.90 -7.28
C ILE A 86 -1.58 2.07 -7.05
N LEU A 87 -2.03 2.24 -5.81
CA LEU A 87 -2.90 3.34 -5.41
C LEU A 87 -2.05 4.50 -4.92
N LYS A 88 -2.20 5.68 -5.52
CA LYS A 88 -1.57 6.89 -4.96
C LYS A 88 -2.47 7.40 -3.84
N VAL A 89 -1.94 7.48 -2.63
CA VAL A 89 -2.71 7.84 -1.44
C VAL A 89 -2.03 8.92 -0.60
N GLU A 90 -2.86 9.59 0.20
CA GLU A 90 -2.44 10.54 1.23
C GLU A 90 -3.13 10.19 2.56
N PRO A 91 -2.47 10.36 3.71
CA PRO A 91 -3.12 10.21 5.00
C PRO A 91 -4.14 11.33 5.17
N VAL A 92 -5.37 10.98 5.54
CA VAL A 92 -6.36 11.99 5.91
C VAL A 92 -5.98 12.47 7.29
N LYS A 93 -5.46 13.69 7.39
CA LYS A 93 -5.22 14.33 8.68
C LYS A 93 -6.53 14.35 9.44
N ALA A 94 -6.56 13.70 10.61
CA ALA A 94 -7.67 13.89 11.53
C ALA A 94 -7.78 15.40 11.79
N LYS A 95 -8.94 15.99 11.48
CA LYS A 95 -9.22 17.36 11.87
C LYS A 95 -9.24 17.31 13.40
N LYS A 96 -8.20 17.87 14.03
CA LYS A 96 -8.16 18.01 15.50
C LYS A 96 -9.41 18.82 15.90
N PRO A 97 -10.18 18.38 16.90
CA PRO A 97 -11.39 19.09 17.35
C PRO A 97 -11.07 20.52 17.78
#